data_AF-A0A9D1AGN3-F1
#
_entry.id   AF-A0A9D1AGN3-F1
#
_cell.length_a   1.000
_cell.length_b   1.000
_cell.length_c   1.000
_cell.angle_alpha   90.00
_cell.angle_beta   90.00
_cell.angle_gamma   90.00
#
_symmetry.space_group_name_H-M   'P 1'
#
loop_
_entity.id
_entity.type
_entity.pdbx_description
1 polymer ?
#
loop_
_entity_poly.entity_id
_entity_poly.type
_entity_poly.pdbx_seq_one_letter_code
_entity_poly.pdbx_strand_id
1 'polypeptide(L)'
;MPDLSVCEKCLSLSSAVLSLEGDFEESRQTRIIYNMLAEQTLELGAAVNAVNYLPLSARKDHMSELVKFVQRVIYNLNLARREGLFGDKRLAEALSLAVAVANDIGLAVRQYCGDMPEGAAPPQSAAGNMPDGFDMPY
;
A
#
# COMPACT_ATOMS: atom_id res chain seq x y z
N MET A 1 -3.54 -2.41 -17.27
CA MET A 1 -3.06 -1.07 -16.89
C MET A 1 -1.61 -1.23 -16.45
N PRO A 2 -0.70 -0.29 -16.78
CA PRO A 2 0.66 -0.33 -16.24
C PRO A 2 0.61 -0.36 -14.71
N ASP A 3 1.53 -1.11 -14.09
CA ASP A 3 1.60 -1.24 -12.65
C ASP A 3 2.14 0.07 -12.08
N LEU A 4 1.26 0.88 -11.49
CA LEU A 4 1.62 2.17 -10.90
C LEU A 4 2.56 1.95 -9.71
N SER A 5 3.53 2.84 -9.53
CA SER A 5 4.35 2.89 -8.32
C SER A 5 3.51 3.22 -7.08
N VAL A 6 4.02 2.87 -5.90
CA VAL A 6 3.34 3.17 -4.62
C VAL A 6 3.08 4.67 -4.48
N CYS A 7 4.02 5.52 -4.91
CA CYS A 7 3.85 6.97 -4.90
C CYS A 7 2.71 7.43 -5.81
N GLU A 8 2.59 6.90 -7.03
CA GLU A 8 1.50 7.22 -7.96
C GLU A 8 0.15 6.73 -7.43
N LYS A 9 0.13 5.57 -6.77
CA LYS A 9 -1.08 5.05 -6.09
C LYS A 9 -1.49 5.94 -4.92
N CYS A 10 -0.53 6.46 -4.13
CA CYS A 10 -0.81 7.45 -3.07
C CYS A 10 -1.37 8.76 -3.64
N LEU A 11 -0.81 9.28 -4.74
CA LEU A 11 -1.34 10.48 -5.39
C LEU A 11 -2.76 10.26 -5.93
N SER A 12 -3.00 9.08 -6.53
CA SER A 12 -4.34 8.69 -7.00
C SER A 12 -5.33 8.60 -5.84
N LEU A 13 -4.91 8.03 -4.70
CA LEU A 13 -5.71 7.98 -3.48
C LEU A 13 -6.05 9.39 -2.96
N SER A 14 -5.07 10.29 -2.85
CA SER A 14 -5.32 11.67 -2.44
C SER A 14 -6.28 12.38 -3.38
N SER A 15 -6.11 12.21 -4.70
CA SER A 15 -7.03 12.78 -5.69
C SER A 15 -8.44 12.23 -5.55
N ALA A 16 -8.59 10.93 -5.33
CA ALA A 16 -9.89 10.30 -5.11
C ALA A 16 -10.57 10.83 -3.83
N VAL A 17 -9.82 11.03 -2.75
CA VAL A 17 -10.36 11.59 -1.50
C VAL A 17 -10.75 13.06 -1.66
N LEU A 18 -9.92 13.89 -2.31
CA LEU A 18 -10.26 15.28 -2.59
C LEU A 18 -11.52 15.42 -3.47
N SER A 19 -11.78 14.45 -4.35
CA SER A 19 -13.00 14.42 -5.17
C SER A 19 -14.29 14.24 -4.35
N LEU A 20 -14.21 13.91 -3.05
CA LEU A 20 -15.36 13.79 -2.17
C LEU A 20 -15.96 15.16 -1.79
N GLU A 21 -15.20 16.27 -1.92
CA GLU A 21 -15.58 17.62 -1.45
C GLU A 21 -16.93 18.14 -1.97
N GLY A 22 -17.39 17.65 -3.13
CA GLY A 22 -18.63 18.11 -3.77
C GLY A 22 -19.85 17.19 -3.62
N ASP A 23 -19.77 16.11 -2.83
CA ASP A 23 -20.75 15.00 -2.85
C ASP A 23 -21.44 14.73 -1.50
N PHE A 24 -21.45 15.72 -0.58
CA PHE A 24 -22.05 15.56 0.74
C PHE A 24 -22.87 16.75 1.22
N GLU A 25 -23.87 16.45 2.05
CA GLU A 25 -24.60 17.44 2.85
C GLU A 25 -23.63 18.08 3.84
N GLU A 26 -23.54 19.42 3.90
CA GLU A 26 -22.56 20.18 4.69
C GLU A 26 -22.76 20.06 6.22
N SER A 27 -22.77 18.85 6.76
CA SER A 27 -22.73 18.62 8.19
C SER A 27 -21.32 18.89 8.70
N ARG A 28 -21.24 19.44 9.93
CA ARG A 28 -19.96 19.66 10.61
C ARG A 28 -19.17 18.35 10.75
N GLN A 29 -19.84 17.23 11.00
CA GLN A 29 -19.19 15.92 11.12
C GLN A 29 -18.58 15.47 9.79
N THR A 30 -19.31 15.61 8.69
CA THR A 30 -18.81 15.21 7.36
C THR A 30 -17.60 16.03 6.96
N ARG A 31 -17.61 17.35 7.20
CA ARG A 31 -16.45 18.22 6.97
C ARG A 31 -15.23 17.82 7.81
N ILE A 32 -15.42 17.45 9.09
CA ILE A 32 -14.33 16.99 9.96
C ILE A 32 -13.71 15.70 9.40
N ILE A 33 -14.55 14.74 9.00
CA ILE A 33 -14.09 13.45 8.47
C ILE A 33 -13.41 13.64 7.11
N TYR A 34 -13.95 14.50 6.25
CA TYR A 34 -13.33 14.87 4.98
C TYR A 34 -11.93 15.46 5.18
N ASN A 35 -11.80 16.51 6.01
CA ASN A 35 -10.50 17.14 6.26
C ASN A 35 -9.49 16.16 6.83
N MET A 36 -9.92 15.32 7.80
CA MET A 36 -9.07 14.28 8.37
C MET A 36 -8.59 13.28 7.29
N LEU A 37 -9.49 12.83 6.40
CA LEU A 37 -9.11 11.92 5.31
C LEU A 37 -8.16 12.59 4.31
N ALA A 38 -8.44 13.84 3.92
CA ALA A 38 -7.61 14.61 2.99
C ALA A 38 -6.19 14.77 3.54
N GLU A 39 -6.05 15.24 4.79
CA GLU A 39 -4.77 15.38 5.47
C GLU A 39 -4.03 14.04 5.58
N GLN A 40 -4.71 13.00 6.06
CA GLN A 40 -4.09 11.67 6.23
C GLN A 40 -3.57 11.08 4.92
N THR A 41 -4.28 11.27 3.82
CA THR A 41 -3.86 10.71 2.52
C THR A 41 -2.68 11.47 1.92
N LEU A 42 -2.64 12.80 2.09
CA LEU A 42 -1.49 13.63 1.70
C LEU A 42 -0.25 13.28 2.53
N GLU A 43 -0.41 13.17 3.85
CA GLU A 43 0.66 12.77 4.76
C GLU A 43 1.17 11.36 4.46
N LEU A 44 0.29 10.42 4.09
CA LEU A 44 0.69 9.07 3.67
C LEU A 44 1.60 9.12 2.44
N GLY A 45 1.23 9.90 1.41
CA GLY A 45 2.07 10.08 0.21
C GLY A 45 3.44 10.68 0.55
N ALA A 46 3.47 11.71 1.40
CA ALA A 46 4.72 12.31 1.86
C ALA A 46 5.58 11.31 2.67
N ALA A 47 4.96 10.53 3.55
CA ALA A 47 5.64 9.55 4.39
C ALA A 47 6.20 8.36 3.56
N VAL A 48 5.49 7.92 2.53
CA VAL A 48 5.99 6.92 1.57
C VAL A 48 7.22 7.46 0.83
N ASN A 49 7.17 8.70 0.35
CA ASN A 49 8.30 9.31 -0.34
C ASN A 49 9.51 9.52 0.59
N ALA A 50 9.25 9.84 1.87
CA ALA A 50 10.29 10.08 2.87
C ALA A 50 11.20 8.85 3.11
N VAL A 51 10.68 7.63 2.93
CA VAL A 51 11.45 6.37 3.09
C VAL A 51 12.74 6.38 2.28
N ASN A 52 12.70 6.95 1.06
CA ASN A 52 13.85 6.99 0.16
C ASN A 52 15.02 7.84 0.71
N TYR A 53 14.71 8.79 1.58
CA TYR A 53 15.68 9.73 2.18
C TYR A 53 16.14 9.28 3.57
N LEU A 54 15.53 8.25 4.15
CA LEU A 54 15.92 7.72 5.45
C LEU A 54 17.13 6.78 5.35
N PRO A 55 17.99 6.74 6.38
CA PRO A 55 19.03 5.72 6.50
C PRO A 55 18.40 4.33 6.64
N LEU A 56 19.09 3.30 6.12
CA LEU A 56 18.57 1.92 6.07
C LEU A 56 18.06 1.42 7.43
N SER A 57 18.75 1.78 8.52
CA SER A 57 18.38 1.43 9.90
C SER A 57 17.02 1.97 10.34
N ALA A 58 16.59 3.13 9.81
CA ALA A 58 15.31 3.75 10.15
C ALA A 58 14.18 3.37 9.17
N ARG A 59 14.49 2.79 8.01
CA ARG A 59 13.50 2.44 6.99
C ARG A 59 12.52 1.37 7.48
N LYS A 60 13.00 0.35 8.20
CA LYS A 60 12.16 -0.75 8.68
C LYS A 60 11.05 -0.26 9.63
N ASP A 61 11.42 0.57 10.60
CA ASP A 61 10.49 1.12 11.59
C ASP A 61 9.49 2.05 10.90
N HIS A 62 9.96 2.92 10.00
CA HIS A 62 9.11 3.82 9.24
C HIS A 62 8.14 3.08 8.32
N MET A 63 8.58 2.00 7.67
CA MET A 63 7.71 1.14 6.84
C MET A 63 6.64 0.44 7.68
N SER A 64 6.95 0.05 8.91
CA SER A 64 5.97 -0.54 9.84
C SER A 64 4.93 0.49 10.29
N GLU A 65 5.34 1.74 10.52
CA GLU A 65 4.41 2.84 10.78
C GLU A 65 3.52 3.17 9.58
N LEU A 66 4.06 3.09 8.36
CA LEU A 66 3.28 3.26 7.13
C LEU A 66 2.16 2.23 7.00
N VAL A 67 2.36 0.98 7.44
CA VAL A 67 1.30 -0.04 7.48
C VAL A 67 0.17 0.37 8.40
N LYS A 68 0.49 0.84 9.61
CA LYS A 68 -0.53 1.32 10.57
C LYS A 68 -1.26 2.54 10.00
N PHE A 69 -0.52 3.42 9.33
CA PHE A 69 -1.07 4.63 8.75
C PHE A 69 -2.09 4.31 7.63
N VAL A 70 -1.71 3.48 6.65
CA VAL A 70 -2.64 3.13 5.56
C VAL A 70 -3.85 2.33 6.09
N GLN A 71 -3.70 1.49 7.11
CA GLN A 71 -4.82 0.82 7.76
C GLN A 71 -5.80 1.79 8.42
N ARG A 72 -5.29 2.85 9.05
CA ARG A 72 -6.13 3.93 9.62
C ARG A 72 -6.92 4.67 8.53
N VAL A 73 -6.31 4.92 7.37
CA VAL A 73 -7.02 5.50 6.21
C VAL A 73 -8.15 4.58 5.74
N ILE A 74 -7.86 3.28 5.57
CA ILE A 74 -8.87 2.27 5.19
C ILE A 74 -10.01 2.22 6.21
N TYR A 75 -9.69 2.27 7.51
CA TYR A 75 -10.70 2.29 8.57
C TYR A 75 -11.62 3.52 8.45
N ASN A 76 -11.04 4.72 8.30
CA ASN A 76 -11.81 5.95 8.20
C ASN A 76 -12.69 6.00 6.94
N LEU A 77 -12.20 5.48 5.81
CA LEU A 77 -12.99 5.35 4.58
C LEU A 77 -14.16 4.36 4.76
N ASN A 78 -13.95 3.24 5.45
CA ASN A 78 -15.02 2.28 5.76
C ASN A 78 -16.05 2.87 6.73
N LEU A 79 -15.60 3.62 7.73
CA LEU A 79 -16.49 4.34 8.64
C LEU A 79 -17.35 5.33 7.86
N ALA A 80 -16.74 6.16 7.02
CA ALA A 80 -17.46 7.13 6.20
C ALA A 80 -18.48 6.47 5.26
N ARG A 81 -18.16 5.29 4.74
CA ARG A 81 -19.09 4.48 3.93
C ARG A 81 -20.26 3.94 4.73
N ARG A 82 -20.01 3.41 5.93
CA ARG A 82 -21.06 2.87 6.82
C ARG A 82 -22.03 3.95 7.27
N GLU A 83 -21.51 5.13 7.56
CA GLU A 83 -22.31 6.29 7.99
C GLU A 83 -22.96 7.02 6.81
N GLY A 84 -22.75 6.57 5.56
CA GLY A 84 -23.38 7.17 4.38
C GLY A 84 -22.97 8.62 4.12
N LEU A 85 -21.75 9.00 4.52
CA LEU A 85 -21.32 10.41 4.53
C LEU A 85 -21.02 10.97 3.14
N PHE A 86 -20.63 10.10 2.20
CA PHE A 86 -20.24 10.46 0.84
C PHE A 86 -20.82 9.46 -0.17
N GLY A 87 -20.76 9.79 -1.45
CA GLY A 87 -21.20 8.89 -2.53
C GLY A 87 -20.49 7.53 -2.53
N ASP A 88 -21.27 6.44 -2.47
CA ASP A 88 -20.77 5.06 -2.33
C ASP A 88 -19.77 4.67 -3.43
N LYS A 89 -19.99 5.13 -4.68
CA LYS A 89 -19.08 4.86 -5.80
C LYS A 89 -17.69 5.46 -5.58
N ARG A 90 -17.62 6.73 -5.15
CA ARG A 90 -16.34 7.43 -4.92
C ARG A 90 -15.62 6.87 -3.70
N LEU A 91 -16.35 6.52 -2.65
CA LEU A 91 -15.79 5.83 -1.50
C LEU A 91 -15.24 4.45 -1.85
N ALA A 92 -15.94 3.69 -2.68
CA ALA A 92 -15.46 2.39 -3.14
C ALA A 92 -14.15 2.51 -3.96
N GLU A 93 -14.05 3.54 -4.81
CA GLU A 93 -12.83 3.84 -5.56
C GLU A 93 -11.67 4.21 -4.63
N ALA A 94 -11.88 5.14 -3.69
CA ALA A 94 -10.88 5.53 -2.70
C ALA A 94 -10.45 4.33 -1.82
N LEU A 95 -11.39 3.47 -1.40
CA LEU A 95 -11.10 2.24 -0.67
C LEU A 95 -10.25 1.26 -1.48
N SER A 96 -10.59 1.06 -2.77
CA SER A 96 -9.82 0.19 -3.65
C SER A 96 -8.37 0.67 -3.79
N LEU A 97 -8.16 1.98 -3.93
CA LEU A 97 -6.83 2.58 -4.00
C LEU A 97 -6.08 2.43 -2.67
N ALA A 98 -6.73 2.68 -1.54
CA ALA A 98 -6.13 2.53 -0.21
C ALA A 98 -5.69 1.08 0.06
N VAL A 99 -6.48 0.08 -0.36
CA VAL A 99 -6.12 -1.34 -0.27
C VAL A 99 -4.93 -1.67 -1.17
N ALA A 100 -4.88 -1.13 -2.39
CA ALA A 100 -3.73 -1.33 -3.28
C ALA A 100 -2.44 -0.75 -2.68
N VAL A 101 -2.49 0.47 -2.12
CA VAL A 101 -1.35 1.07 -1.40
C VAL A 101 -0.94 0.22 -0.20
N ALA A 102 -1.90 -0.30 0.57
CA ALA A 102 -1.61 -1.14 1.72
C ALA A 102 -0.91 -2.44 1.35
N ASN A 103 -1.32 -3.07 0.25
CA ASN A 103 -0.68 -4.28 -0.26
C ASN A 103 0.77 -4.02 -0.68
N ASP A 104 1.03 -2.91 -1.38
CA ASP A 104 2.38 -2.57 -1.83
C ASP A 104 3.31 -2.23 -0.64
N ILE A 105 2.82 -1.44 0.33
CA ILE A 105 3.56 -1.15 1.56
C ILE A 105 3.84 -2.46 2.33
N GLY A 106 2.85 -3.34 2.43
CA GLY A 106 3.00 -4.65 3.08
C GLY A 106 4.03 -5.55 2.39
N LEU A 107 4.07 -5.56 1.05
CA LEU A 107 5.09 -6.26 0.28
C LEU A 107 6.48 -5.67 0.54
N ALA A 108 6.60 -4.35 0.54
CA ALA A 108 7.87 -3.68 0.83
C ALA A 108 8.35 -3.95 2.28
N VAL A 109 7.46 -3.97 3.27
CA VAL A 109 7.82 -4.37 4.65
C VAL A 109 8.38 -5.79 4.70
N ARG A 110 7.79 -6.75 3.97
CA ARG A 110 8.30 -8.13 3.92
C ARG A 110 9.71 -8.21 3.36
N GLN A 111 10.04 -7.36 2.37
CA GLN A 111 11.40 -7.26 1.82
C GLN A 111 12.41 -6.75 2.86
N TYR A 112 12.01 -5.83 3.75
CA TYR A 112 12.88 -5.30 4.81
C TYR A 112 12.93 -6.18 6.07
N CYS A 113 11.91 -7.01 6.31
CA CYS A 113 11.82 -7.84 7.52
C CYS A 113 12.44 -9.24 7.36
N GLY A 114 12.83 -9.68 6.16
CA GLY A 114 13.60 -10.90 5.96
C GLY A 114 12.86 -12.23 6.18
N ASP A 115 11.66 -12.23 6.75
CA ASP A 115 10.83 -13.44 6.88
C ASP A 115 10.03 -13.68 5.59
N MET A 116 10.67 -14.30 4.59
CA MET A 116 9.92 -15.20 3.72
C MET A 116 9.58 -16.44 4.54
N PRO A 117 8.31 -16.87 4.67
CA PRO A 117 8.07 -18.29 4.88
C PRO A 117 8.65 -19.00 3.65
N GLU A 118 9.52 -20.00 3.87
CA GLU A 118 9.90 -20.97 2.85
C GLU A 118 8.63 -21.45 2.14
N GLY A 119 8.42 -21.07 0.88
CA GLY A 119 7.14 -21.37 0.24
C GLY A 119 6.89 -20.69 -1.09
N ALA A 120 7.83 -20.76 -2.03
CA ALA A 120 7.50 -20.67 -3.45
C ALA A 120 8.53 -21.43 -4.30
N ALA A 121 8.50 -22.76 -4.21
CA ALA A 121 9.01 -23.59 -5.29
C ALA A 121 7.86 -23.81 -6.31
N PRO A 122 7.99 -23.37 -7.56
CA PRO A 122 7.31 -24.02 -8.68
C PRO A 122 8.11 -25.27 -9.09
N PRO A 123 7.45 -26.33 -9.62
CA PRO A 123 8.07 -27.63 -9.82
C PRO A 123 9.10 -27.55 -10.96
N GLN A 124 10.38 -27.73 -10.66
CA GLN A 124 11.33 -28.10 -11.70
C GLN A 124 11.17 -29.59 -11.97
N SER A 125 10.63 -29.86 -13.15
CA SER A 125 10.53 -31.19 -13.75
C SER A 125 11.89 -31.89 -13.65
N ALA A 126 11.89 -33.10 -13.11
CA ALA A 126 12.99 -34.04 -13.29
C ALA A 126 13.09 -34.41 -14.78
N ALA A 127 13.84 -33.62 -15.54
CA ALA A 127 14.38 -34.01 -16.84
C ALA A 127 15.87 -34.28 -16.60
N GLY A 128 16.22 -35.56 -16.63
CA GLY A 128 17.55 -36.04 -16.27
C GLY A 128 18.66 -35.44 -17.11
N ASN A 129 19.77 -35.16 -16.44
CA ASN A 129 21.10 -35.21 -17.04
C ASN A 129 21.99 -36.01 -16.08
N MET A 130 22.52 -37.11 -16.60
CA MET A 130 23.38 -38.06 -15.90
C MET A 130 24.71 -37.41 -15.45
N PRO A 131 25.38 -37.96 -14.43
CA PRO A 131 26.73 -37.54 -14.05
C PRO A 131 27.76 -38.33 -14.86
N ASP A 132 28.22 -37.78 -15.97
CA ASP A 132 29.52 -38.11 -16.55
C ASP A 132 30.35 -36.83 -16.45
N GLY A 133 31.56 -36.78 -15.91
CA GLY A 133 32.54 -37.76 -15.51
C GLY A 133 33.79 -36.93 -15.24
N PHE A 134 34.62 -37.40 -14.33
CA PHE A 134 35.95 -36.89 -14.01
C PHE A 134 36.68 -36.20 -15.18
N ASP A 135 37.03 -34.92 -15.02
CA ASP A 135 38.13 -34.29 -15.76
C ASP A 135 39.02 -33.59 -14.73
N MET A 136 40.06 -34.28 -14.27
CA MET A 136 41.12 -33.72 -13.44
C MET A 136 42.28 -33.25 -14.33
N PRO A 137 42.87 -32.06 -14.08
CA PRO A 137 44.13 -31.69 -14.69
C PRO A 137 45.33 -32.25 -13.91
N TYR A 138 46.23 -32.89 -14.67
CA TYR A 138 47.56 -33.48 -14.35
C TYR A 138 47.62 -34.88 -13.75
#